data_AF-A0A0E0IEW7-F1
#
_entry.id   AF-A0A0E0IEW7-F1
#
_cell.length_a   1.000
_cell.length_b   1.000
_cell.length_c   1.000
_cell.angle_alpha   90.00
_cell.angle_beta   90.00
_cell.angle_gamma   90.00
#
_symmetry.space_group_name_H-M   'P 1'
#
loop_
_entity.id
_entity.type
_entity.pdbx_description
1 polymer ?
#
loop_
_entity_poly.entity_id
_entity_poly.type
_entity_poly.pdbx_seq_one_letter_code
_entity_poly.pdbx_strand_id
1 'polypeptide(L)'
;MDSRRPLLIPNEGDEPPPQPPEPPLAGVSDFRGRPVYRATSGGWRSALFVASDFSYYGVSANLISYLTGPLGQSNASAAAAANAWSGTARMLPLLGAVLADSFLGRYPSILLACTLYVMTEGVV
;
A
#
# COMPACT_ATOMS: atom_id res chain seq x y z
N MET A 1 10.71 5.81 63.48
CA MET A 1 10.19 6.98 62.77
C MET A 1 9.39 6.48 61.60
N ASP A 2 8.19 7.00 61.48
CA ASP A 2 6.95 6.42 60.94
C ASP A 2 7.00 5.89 59.49
N SER A 3 6.70 4.59 59.31
CA SER A 3 6.53 3.92 58.00
C SER A 3 5.07 3.59 57.69
N ARG A 4 4.10 4.29 58.29
CA ARG A 4 2.70 4.22 57.88
C ARG A 4 2.35 5.37 56.95
N ARG A 5 2.86 5.35 55.72
CA ARG A 5 2.20 6.11 54.64
C ARG A 5 0.95 5.31 54.26
N PRO A 6 -0.27 5.85 54.47
CA PRO A 6 -1.47 5.19 53.97
C PRO A 6 -1.34 5.06 52.46
N LEU A 7 -1.65 3.88 51.92
CA LEU A 7 -1.95 3.73 50.49
C LEU A 7 -3.14 4.65 50.21
N LEU A 8 -2.86 5.84 49.67
CA LEU A 8 -3.88 6.72 49.09
C LEU A 8 -4.54 5.89 47.99
N ILE A 9 -5.74 5.40 48.27
CA ILE A 9 -6.64 4.94 47.22
C ILE A 9 -6.83 6.16 46.31
N PRO A 10 -6.48 6.09 45.02
CA PRO A 10 -6.72 7.20 44.11
C PRO A 10 -8.20 7.57 44.21
N ASN A 11 -8.53 8.81 44.59
CA ASN A 11 -9.91 9.25 44.52
C ASN A 11 -10.31 9.24 43.04
N GLU A 12 -11.52 8.79 42.70
CA GLU A 12 -12.06 8.90 41.33
C GLU A 12 -12.05 10.35 40.79
N GLY A 13 -11.83 11.36 41.65
CA GLY A 13 -11.65 12.76 41.30
C GLY A 13 -10.22 13.23 41.05
N ASP A 14 -9.21 12.37 41.23
CA ASP A 14 -7.79 12.68 40.94
C ASP A 14 -7.37 12.20 39.53
N GLU A 15 -8.29 11.62 38.76
CA GLU A 15 -8.04 11.31 37.35
C GLU A 15 -7.97 12.62 36.55
N PRO A 16 -6.86 12.91 35.85
CA PRO A 16 -6.78 14.10 35.03
C PRO A 16 -7.94 14.09 34.02
N PRO A 17 -8.61 15.24 33.80
CA PRO A 17 -9.74 15.29 32.90
C PRO A 17 -9.35 14.70 31.54
N PRO A 18 -10.27 13.96 30.88
CA PRO A 18 -9.99 13.33 29.60
C PRO A 18 -9.37 14.37 28.66
N GLN A 19 -8.14 14.11 28.25
CA GLN A 19 -7.40 15.06 27.41
C GLN A 19 -8.25 15.32 26.16
N PRO A 20 -8.48 16.58 25.78
CA PRO A 20 -9.24 16.88 24.57
C PRO A 20 -8.58 16.17 23.39
N PRO A 21 -9.37 15.65 22.42
CA PRO A 21 -8.82 14.99 21.25
C PRO A 21 -7.77 15.91 20.61
N GLU A 22 -6.58 15.38 20.35
CA GLU A 22 -5.48 16.15 19.77
C GLU A 22 -5.98 16.97 18.58
N PRO A 23 -5.61 18.25 18.48
CA PRO A 23 -6.05 19.07 17.37
C PRO A 23 -5.57 18.42 16.05
N PRO A 24 -6.42 18.40 15.01
CA PRO A 24 -6.01 17.86 13.73
C PRO A 24 -4.81 18.63 13.19
N LEU A 25 -3.93 17.94 12.46
CA LEU A 25 -2.75 18.53 11.85
C LEU A 25 -3.17 19.65 10.90
N ALA A 26 -2.79 20.88 11.25
CA ALA A 26 -3.14 22.06 10.48
C ALA A 26 -2.57 21.98 9.06
N GLY A 27 -3.43 22.16 8.06
CA GLY A 27 -3.04 22.17 6.64
C GLY A 27 -2.81 20.79 6.02
N VAL A 28 -3.03 19.69 6.76
CA VAL A 28 -2.86 18.32 6.23
C VAL A 28 -4.24 17.65 6.14
N SER A 29 -4.60 17.21 4.93
CA SER A 29 -5.83 16.48 4.66
C SER A 29 -5.52 15.12 4.03
N ASP A 30 -6.30 14.11 4.38
CA ASP A 30 -6.19 12.76 3.83
C ASP A 30 -6.52 12.76 2.33
N PHE A 31 -6.22 11.68 1.60
CA PHE A 31 -6.60 11.54 0.18
C PHE A 31 -8.13 11.61 -0.05
N ARG A 32 -8.92 11.53 1.03
CA ARG A 32 -10.37 11.73 1.06
C ARG A 32 -10.82 13.12 1.55
N GLY A 33 -9.89 14.07 1.72
CA GLY A 33 -10.17 15.43 2.18
C GLY A 33 -10.52 15.55 3.68
N ARG A 34 -10.27 14.51 4.47
CA ARG A 34 -10.57 14.50 5.92
C ARG A 34 -9.41 15.08 6.73
N PRO A 35 -9.66 15.75 7.87
CA PRO A 35 -8.60 16.22 8.75
C PRO A 35 -7.80 15.04 9.32
N VAL A 36 -6.49 15.24 9.45
CA VAL A 36 -5.52 14.17 9.74
C VAL A 36 -5.02 14.27 11.18
N TYR A 37 -5.01 13.16 11.91
CA TYR A 37 -4.48 13.10 13.28
C TYR A 37 -3.19 12.25 13.33
N ARG A 38 -2.22 12.64 14.17
CA ARG A 38 -0.93 11.94 14.34
C ARG A 38 -1.11 10.48 14.77
N ALA A 39 -2.09 10.21 15.64
CA ALA A 39 -2.33 8.88 16.19
C ALA A 39 -3.00 7.90 15.20
N THR A 40 -3.72 8.41 14.20
CA THR A 40 -4.54 7.58 13.30
C THR A 40 -4.13 7.64 11.84
N SER A 41 -3.25 8.57 11.46
CA SER A 41 -2.82 8.75 10.08
C SER A 41 -1.35 8.46 9.87
N GLY A 42 -1.06 7.87 8.70
CA GLY A 42 0.21 7.25 8.42
C GLY A 42 0.30 5.86 9.08
N GLY A 43 1.12 4.99 8.49
CA GLY A 43 1.36 3.65 9.02
C GLY A 43 1.83 2.69 7.95
N TRP A 44 1.78 1.39 8.23
CA TRP A 44 2.25 0.36 7.31
C TRP A 44 1.58 0.42 5.93
N ARG A 45 0.30 0.81 5.86
CA ARG A 45 -0.41 0.96 4.58
C ARG A 45 0.18 2.07 3.71
N SER A 46 0.50 3.24 4.27
CA SER A 46 1.15 4.32 3.51
C SER A 46 2.61 3.99 3.20
N ALA A 47 3.31 3.27 4.09
CA ALA A 47 4.66 2.80 3.85
C ALA A 47 4.73 1.86 2.63
N LEU A 48 3.74 1.00 2.43
CA LEU A 48 3.67 0.12 1.25
C LEU A 48 3.54 0.89 -0.06
N PHE A 49 2.79 2.00 -0.09
CA PHE A 49 2.73 2.86 -1.28
C PHE A 49 4.10 3.46 -1.61
N VAL A 50 4.81 3.97 -0.60
CA VAL A 50 6.15 4.53 -0.80
C VAL A 50 7.16 3.45 -1.20
N ALA A 51 7.05 2.25 -0.63
CA ALA A 51 7.90 1.12 -0.99
C ALA A 51 7.71 0.69 -2.45
N SER A 52 6.47 0.75 -2.97
CA SER A 52 6.16 0.45 -4.37
C SER A 52 6.89 1.39 -5.33
N ASP A 53 6.82 2.71 -5.09
CA ASP A 53 7.56 3.68 -5.89
C ASP A 53 9.07 3.50 -5.77
N PHE A 54 9.57 3.26 -4.54
CA PHE A 54 10.98 3.03 -4.30
C PHE A 54 11.53 1.84 -5.12
N SER A 55 10.80 0.72 -5.17
CA SER A 55 11.18 -0.43 -5.98
C SER A 55 11.22 -0.10 -7.47
N TYR A 56 10.24 0.66 -7.98
CA TYR A 56 10.23 1.06 -9.39
C TYR A 56 11.43 1.93 -9.77
N TYR A 57 11.71 2.99 -9.00
CA TYR A 57 12.85 3.87 -9.26
C TYR A 57 14.19 3.16 -9.04
N GLY A 58 14.28 2.30 -8.01
CA GLY A 58 15.46 1.50 -7.72
C GLY A 58 15.84 0.58 -8.88
N VAL A 59 14.87 -0.14 -9.46
CA VAL A 59 15.10 -0.97 -10.64
C VAL A 59 15.45 -0.10 -11.85
N SER A 60 14.67 0.96 -12.10
CA SER A 60 14.84 1.82 -13.28
C SER A 60 16.21 2.51 -13.31
N ALA A 61 16.74 2.95 -12.17
CA ALA A 61 18.03 3.60 -12.05
C ALA A 61 19.22 2.65 -12.34
N ASN A 62 19.07 1.36 -12.02
CA ASN A 62 20.14 0.37 -12.19
C ASN A 62 20.05 -0.41 -13.51
N LEU A 63 18.90 -0.36 -14.18
CA LEU A 63 18.60 -1.21 -15.34
C LEU A 63 19.58 -1.00 -16.51
N ILE A 64 19.86 0.25 -16.90
CA ILE A 64 20.77 0.55 -18.02
C ILE A 64 22.18 0.04 -17.70
N SER A 65 22.70 0.36 -16.51
CA SER A 65 24.03 -0.08 -16.07
C SER A 65 24.16 -1.60 -16.03
N TYR A 66 23.10 -2.30 -15.62
CA TYR A 66 23.06 -3.76 -15.63
C TYR A 66 23.08 -4.33 -17.07
N LEU A 67 22.33 -3.71 -17.98
CA LEU A 67 22.25 -4.14 -19.38
C LEU A 67 23.56 -3.88 -20.14
N THR A 68 24.20 -2.73 -19.92
CA THR A 68 25.45 -2.38 -20.62
C THR A 68 26.68 -3.02 -19.99
N GLY A 69 26.68 -3.28 -18.68
CA GLY A 69 27.79 -3.88 -17.95
C GLY A 69 27.74 -5.41 -17.99
N PRO A 70 27.14 -6.08 -17.00
CA PRO A 70 27.05 -7.54 -16.91
C PRO A 70 26.47 -8.23 -18.16
N LEU A 71 25.47 -7.63 -18.81
CA LEU A 71 24.82 -8.20 -20.00
C LEU A 71 25.52 -7.85 -21.32
N GLY A 72 26.46 -6.90 -21.31
CA GLY A 72 27.24 -6.51 -22.49
C GLY A 72 26.42 -5.95 -23.67
N GLN A 73 25.20 -5.45 -23.44
CA GLN A 73 24.40 -4.87 -24.51
C GLN A 73 24.95 -3.52 -24.98
N SER A 74 24.73 -3.20 -26.26
CA SER A 74 25.03 -1.86 -26.79
C SER A 74 24.18 -0.78 -26.11
N ASN A 75 24.69 0.45 -26.03
CA ASN A 75 23.93 1.56 -25.44
C ASN A 75 22.57 1.78 -26.12
N ALA A 76 22.48 1.56 -27.43
CA ALA A 76 21.23 1.69 -28.19
C ALA A 76 20.20 0.61 -27.79
N SER A 77 20.63 -0.65 -27.66
CA SER A 77 19.73 -1.74 -27.25
C SER A 77 19.34 -1.64 -25.78
N ALA A 78 20.26 -1.22 -24.90
CA ALA A 78 19.97 -0.99 -23.48
C ALA A 78 18.95 0.14 -23.28
N ALA A 79 19.08 1.24 -24.05
CA ALA A 79 18.11 2.33 -24.03
C ALA A 79 16.72 1.88 -24.53
N ALA A 80 16.67 1.05 -25.58
CA ALA A 80 15.41 0.48 -26.07
C ALA A 80 14.73 -0.40 -25.01
N ALA A 81 15.50 -1.24 -24.30
CA ALA A 81 15.00 -2.07 -23.21
C ALA A 81 14.51 -1.23 -22.01
N ALA A 82 15.21 -0.16 -21.65
CA ALA A 82 14.77 0.76 -20.59
C ALA A 82 13.47 1.51 -20.94
N ASN A 83 13.30 1.90 -22.21
CA ASN A 83 12.05 2.47 -22.71
C ASN A 83 10.91 1.45 -22.67
N ALA A 84 11.17 0.20 -23.06
CA ALA A 84 10.19 -0.89 -23.00
C ALA A 84 9.78 -1.22 -21.55
N TRP A 85 10.72 -1.25 -20.60
CA TRP A 85 10.45 -1.39 -19.17
C TRP A 85 9.51 -0.28 -18.68
N SER A 86 9.84 0.97 -18.97
CA SER A 86 9.05 2.14 -18.56
C SER A 86 7.65 2.13 -19.17
N GLY A 87 7.52 1.73 -20.43
CA GLY A 87 6.24 1.57 -21.11
C GLY A 87 5.39 0.48 -20.47
N THR A 88 5.97 -0.69 -20.23
CA THR A 88 5.29 -1.84 -19.62
C THR A 88 4.84 -1.52 -18.20
N ALA A 89 5.69 -0.90 -17.38
CA ALA A 89 5.37 -0.52 -16.01
C ALA A 89 4.21 0.49 -15.93
N ARG A 90 4.06 1.38 -16.92
CA ARG A 90 2.92 2.32 -17.02
C ARG A 90 1.65 1.67 -17.54
N MET A 91 1.76 0.63 -18.37
CA MET A 91 0.62 -0.12 -18.89
C MET A 91 0.07 -1.14 -17.89
N LEU A 92 0.92 -1.66 -17.00
CA LEU A 92 0.53 -2.71 -16.03
C LEU A 92 -0.64 -2.29 -15.11
N PRO A 93 -0.68 -1.06 -14.54
CA PRO A 93 -1.84 -0.58 -13.79
C PRO A 93 -3.12 -0.47 -14.63
N LEU A 94 -3.02 -0.12 -15.93
CA LEU A 94 -4.18 -0.07 -16.83
C LEU A 94 -4.76 -1.47 -17.03
N LEU A 95 -3.89 -2.47 -17.25
CA LEU A 95 -4.31 -3.86 -17.34
C LEU A 95 -4.93 -4.34 -16.01
N GLY A 96 -4.29 -4.00 -14.89
CA GLY A 96 -4.80 -4.31 -13.55
C GLY A 96 -6.15 -3.67 -13.25
N ALA A 97 -6.36 -2.42 -13.70
CA ALA A 97 -7.63 -1.72 -13.57
C ALA A 97 -8.72 -2.37 -14.44
N VAL A 98 -8.44 -2.70 -15.71
CA VAL A 98 -9.39 -3.43 -16.56
C VAL A 98 -9.78 -4.77 -15.96
N LEU A 99 -8.81 -5.52 -15.42
CA LEU A 99 -9.08 -6.74 -14.69
C LEU A 99 -9.94 -6.46 -13.45
N ALA A 100 -9.55 -5.53 -12.59
CA ALA A 100 -10.28 -5.17 -11.38
C ALA A 100 -11.72 -4.71 -11.66
N ASP A 101 -11.94 -3.89 -12.68
CA ASP A 101 -13.26 -3.40 -13.10
C ASP A 101 -14.10 -4.54 -13.69
N SER A 102 -13.48 -5.46 -14.44
CA SER A 102 -14.14 -6.70 -14.88
C SER A 102 -14.57 -7.54 -13.68
N PHE A 103 -13.73 -7.64 -12.65
CA PHE A 103 -14.03 -8.38 -11.42
C PHE A 103 -15.06 -7.67 -10.50
N LEU A 104 -15.18 -6.34 -10.53
CA LEU A 104 -16.17 -5.61 -9.73
C LEU A 104 -17.54 -5.47 -10.40
N GLY A 105 -17.66 -5.88 -11.67
CA GLY A 105 -18.92 -5.97 -12.40
C GLY A 105 -19.02 -7.24 -13.25
N ARG A 106 -19.66 -8.29 -12.71
CA ARG A 106 -20.16 -9.50 -13.39
C ARG A 106 -19.17 -10.63 -13.74
N TYR A 107 -17.86 -10.44 -13.86
CA TYR A 107 -16.94 -11.56 -14.13
C TYR A 107 -16.74 -12.60 -13.00
N PRO A 108 -16.70 -12.26 -11.70
CA PRO A 108 -16.37 -13.27 -10.69
C PRO A 108 -17.51 -14.27 -10.53
N SER A 109 -18.77 -13.84 -10.70
CA SER A 109 -19.93 -14.73 -10.67
C SER A 109 -19.97 -15.66 -11.88
N ILE A 110 -19.59 -15.18 -13.07
CA ILE A 110 -19.47 -16.03 -14.27
C ILE A 110 -18.33 -17.03 -14.11
N LEU A 111 -17.15 -16.61 -13.63
CA LEU A 111 -16.04 -17.54 -13.41
C LEU A 111 -16.33 -18.57 -12.31
N LEU A 112 -16.98 -18.15 -11.22
CA LEU A 112 -17.46 -19.06 -10.18
C LEU A 112 -18.48 -20.06 -10.76
N ALA A 113 -19.48 -19.57 -11.52
CA ALA A 113 -20.48 -20.43 -12.16
C ALA A 113 -19.85 -21.41 -13.16
N CYS A 114 -18.90 -20.96 -13.98
CA CYS A 114 -18.16 -21.81 -14.91
C CYS A 114 -17.31 -22.86 -14.18
N THR A 115 -16.60 -22.47 -13.11
CA THR A 115 -15.77 -23.39 -12.32
C THR A 115 -16.64 -24.44 -11.63
N LEU A 116 -17.78 -24.04 -11.04
CA LEU A 116 -18.74 -24.95 -10.44
C LEU A 116 -19.35 -25.90 -11.49
N TYR A 117 -19.74 -25.39 -12.65
CA TYR A 117 -20.28 -26.21 -13.75
C TYR A 117 -19.26 -27.27 -14.21
N VAL A 118 -18.00 -26.88 -14.45
CA VAL A 118 -16.94 -27.82 -14.83
C VAL A 118 -16.62 -28.82 -13.71
N MET A 119 -16.66 -28.42 -12.44
CA MET A 119 -16.50 -29.36 -11.32
C MET A 119 -17.67 -30.34 -11.21
N THR A 120 -18.90 -29.89 -11.43
CA THR A 120 -20.11 -30.73 -11.34
C THR A 120 -20.22 -31.70 -12.50
N GLU A 121 -19.88 -31.27 -13.72
CA GLU A 121 -19.86 -32.13 -14.91
C GLU A 121 -18.56 -32.95 -15.06
N GLY A 122 -17.53 -32.64 -14.25
CA GLY A 122 -16.17 -33.19 -14.37
C GLY A 122 -15.75 -34.21 -13.31
N VAL A 123 -16.65 -34.58 -12.39
CA VAL A 123 -16.43 -35.72 -11.48
C VAL A 123 -17.55 -36.73 -11.72
N VAL A 124 -17.27 -37.65 -12.64
CA VAL A 124 -17.93 -38.96 -12.78
C VAL A 124 -17.70 -39.78 -11.51
#